data_AF-A0A562NLK5-F1
#
_entry.id   AF-A0A562NLK5-F1
#
_cell.length_a   1.000
_cell.length_b   1.000
_cell.length_c   1.000
_cell.angle_alpha   90.00
_cell.angle_beta   90.00
_cell.angle_gamma   90.00
#
_symmetry.space_group_name_H-M   'P 1'
#
loop_
_entity.id
_entity.type
_entity.pdbx_description
1 polymer ?
#
loop_
_entity_poly.entity_id
_entity_poly.type
_entity_poly.pdbx_seq_one_letter_code
_entity_poly.pdbx_strand_id
1 'polypeptide(L)'
;MADTNLISRTVIPAAPGTFLLSFQYGEEPIRTPVVAWLVVLTSYGTKQPDEVMHGAEPITVHLGDSGRDGTQTILFPTGQVIEPMCRSYDTEADWLQDARERADKENAGLGDEGRRSGEGMST
;
A
#
# COMPACT_ATOMS: atom_id res chain seq x y z
N MET A 1 6.03 26.73 -6.87
CA MET A 1 6.52 25.38 -6.47
C MET A 1 7.20 25.57 -5.14
N ALA A 2 6.77 24.89 -4.07
CA ALA A 2 7.47 24.98 -2.81
C ALA A 2 8.76 24.16 -2.95
N ASP A 3 9.91 24.84 -2.98
CA ASP A 3 11.22 24.20 -2.96
C ASP A 3 11.34 23.43 -1.64
N THR A 4 11.09 22.12 -1.71
CA THR A 4 11.36 21.24 -0.58
C THR A 4 12.87 20.99 -0.61
N ASN A 5 13.64 21.64 0.25
CA ASN A 5 15.08 21.43 0.27
C ASN A 5 15.37 20.02 0.77
N LEU A 6 15.96 19.20 -0.11
CA LEU A 6 16.45 17.87 0.23
C LEU A 6 17.56 18.00 1.27
N ILE A 7 17.38 17.39 2.44
CA ILE A 7 18.39 17.33 3.50
C ILE A 7 19.35 16.16 3.23
N SER A 8 18.80 14.97 2.99
CA SER A 8 19.63 13.80 2.66
C SER A 8 18.83 12.71 1.94
N ARG A 9 19.56 11.82 1.28
CA ARG A 9 19.03 10.64 0.60
C ARG A 9 19.94 9.47 0.91
N THR A 10 19.41 8.44 1.56
CA THR A 10 20.16 7.28 2.05
C THR A 10 19.50 6.01 1.57
N VAL A 11 20.30 5.05 1.10
CA VAL A 11 19.81 3.70 0.81
C VAL A 11 20.15 2.80 2.00
N ILE A 12 19.14 2.17 2.58
CA ILE A 12 19.27 1.25 3.70
C ILE A 12 18.90 -0.16 3.21
N PRO A 13 19.77 -1.18 3.36
CA PRO A 13 19.40 -2.55 3.02
C PRO A 13 18.13 -2.99 3.74
N ALA A 14 17.24 -3.66 3.02
CA ALA A 14 16.05 -4.23 3.64
C ALA A 14 16.41 -5.50 4.41
N ALA A 15 15.65 -5.80 5.47
CA ALA A 15 15.81 -7.06 6.18
C ALA A 15 15.44 -8.23 5.23
N PRO A 16 16.24 -9.31 5.18
CA PRO A 16 15.91 -10.49 4.38
C PRO A 16 14.52 -11.02 4.74
N GLY A 17 13.69 -11.32 3.73
CA GLY A 17 12.30 -11.75 3.93
C GLY A 17 11.29 -10.62 4.02
N THR A 18 11.66 -9.39 3.66
CA THR A 18 10.72 -8.27 3.51
C THR A 18 10.10 -8.27 2.11
N PHE A 19 8.77 -8.16 2.02
CA PHE A 19 8.06 -8.16 0.74
C PHE A 19 7.02 -7.04 0.67
N LEU A 20 6.75 -6.58 -0.56
CA LEU A 20 5.50 -5.91 -0.87
C LEU A 20 4.47 -6.96 -1.26
N LEU A 21 3.27 -6.83 -0.72
CA LEU A 21 2.12 -7.66 -1.05
C LEU A 21 1.20 -6.92 -2.00
N SER A 22 0.76 -7.62 -3.05
CA SER A 22 -0.42 -7.24 -3.83
C SER A 22 -1.37 -8.43 -3.91
N PHE A 23 -2.66 -8.15 -3.84
CA PHE A 23 -3.71 -9.16 -3.86
C PHE A 23 -4.75 -8.82 -4.91
N GLN A 24 -5.08 -9.80 -5.75
CA GLN A 24 -6.23 -9.76 -6.64
C GLN A 24 -7.22 -10.83 -6.19
N TYR A 25 -8.51 -10.48 -6.16
CA TYR A 25 -9.55 -11.38 -5.68
C TYR A 25 -9.60 -12.68 -6.50
N GLY A 26 -9.62 -13.82 -5.81
CA GLY A 26 -9.57 -15.15 -6.44
C GLY A 26 -8.16 -15.65 -6.75
N GLU A 27 -7.12 -14.86 -6.47
CA GLU A 27 -5.73 -15.23 -6.67
C GLU A 27 -4.94 -15.34 -5.36
N GLU A 28 -3.78 -15.97 -5.42
CA GLU A 28 -2.79 -15.93 -4.34
C GLU A 28 -2.10 -14.56 -4.30
N PRO A 29 -1.70 -14.05 -3.13
CA PRO A 29 -1.00 -12.77 -3.06
C PRO A 29 0.37 -12.86 -3.74
N ILE A 30 0.67 -11.85 -4.53
CA ILE A 30 1.96 -11.68 -5.17
C ILE A 30 2.92 -11.06 -4.14
N ARG A 31 4.09 -11.69 -3.98
CA ARG A 31 5.15 -11.23 -3.07
C ARG A 31 6.31 -10.67 -3.88
N THR A 32 6.53 -9.38 -3.78
CA THR A 32 7.65 -8.70 -4.44
C THR A 32 8.76 -8.45 -3.44
N PRO A 33 9.95 -9.08 -3.58
CA PRO A 33 11.04 -8.91 -2.62
C PRO A 33 11.55 -7.46 -2.60
N VAL A 34 11.63 -6.90 -1.39
CA VAL A 34 12.27 -5.61 -1.15
C VAL A 34 13.73 -5.86 -0.80
N VAL A 35 14.64 -5.24 -1.55
CA VAL A 35 16.09 -5.39 -1.33
C VAL A 35 16.70 -4.22 -0.58
N ALA A 36 16.11 -3.04 -0.68
CA ALA A 36 16.55 -1.86 0.04
C ALA A 36 15.40 -0.85 0.20
N TRP A 37 15.63 0.15 1.04
CA TRP A 37 14.76 1.28 1.26
C TRP A 37 15.50 2.55 0.90
N LEU A 38 14.86 3.40 0.10
CA LEU A 38 15.31 4.75 -0.13
C LEU A 38 14.69 5.66 0.91
N VAL A 39 15.50 6.13 1.85
CA VAL A 39 15.09 7.10 2.87
C VAL A 39 15.45 8.50 2.39
N VAL A 40 14.45 9.38 2.31
CA VAL A 40 14.58 10.78 1.90
C VAL A 40 14.24 11.65 3.09
N LEU A 41 15.16 12.52 3.49
CA LEU A 41 14.91 13.55 4.49
C LEU A 41 14.73 14.87 3.76
N THR A 42 13.61 15.54 3.99
CA THR A 42 13.35 16.86 3.41
C THR A 42 13.00 17.86 4.51
N SER A 43 13.44 19.10 4.36
CA SER A 43 13.05 20.18 5.28
C SER A 43 11.63 20.62 4.95
N TYR A 44 10.79 20.78 5.97
CA TYR A 44 9.52 21.48 5.79
C TYR A 44 9.78 23.01 5.82
N GLY A 45 9.06 23.78 5.01
CA GLY A 45 9.39 25.18 4.66
C GLY A 45 9.84 26.12 5.80
N THR A 46 10.70 27.07 5.39
CA THR A 46 11.45 28.19 6.03
C THR A 46 11.14 28.78 7.42
N LYS A 47 10.28 28.23 8.28
CA LYS A 47 10.00 28.79 9.62
C LYS A 47 10.31 27.88 10.81
N GLN A 48 10.51 26.58 10.59
CA GLN A 48 10.93 25.66 11.64
C GLN A 48 12.13 24.83 11.14
N PRO A 49 13.38 25.20 11.48
CA PRO A 49 14.57 24.47 11.05
C PRO A 49 14.64 23.03 11.58
N ASP A 50 13.77 22.66 12.52
CA ASP A 50 13.79 21.38 13.23
C ASP A 50 12.75 20.37 12.70
N GLU A 51 11.84 20.77 11.80
CA GLU A 51 10.84 19.86 11.22
C GLU A 51 11.38 19.19 9.95
N VAL A 52 11.73 17.91 10.10
CA VAL A 52 12.20 17.04 9.02
C VAL A 52 11.10 16.05 8.64
N MET A 53 10.80 15.97 7.34
CA MET A 53 9.93 14.94 6.79
C MET A 53 10.76 13.73 6.37
N HIS A 54 10.32 12.55 6.79
CA HIS A 54 10.94 11.26 6.45
C HIS A 54 10.08 10.56 5.40
N GLY A 55 10.57 10.48 4.17
CA GLY A 55 10.04 9.59 3.14
C GLY A 55 10.81 8.27 3.14
N ALA A 56 10.12 7.15 2.90
CA ALA A 56 10.75 5.86 2.67
C ALA A 56 10.07 5.18 1.46
N GLU A 57 10.86 4.84 0.44
CA GLU A 57 10.38 4.16 -0.77
C GLU A 57 11.09 2.80 -0.89
N PRO A 58 10.36 1.69 -1.11
CA PRO A 58 10.98 0.38 -1.31
C PRO A 58 11.68 0.29 -2.67
N ILE A 59 12.81 -0.39 -2.68
CA ILE A 59 13.57 -0.78 -3.87
C ILE A 59 13.42 -2.29 -4.04
N THR A 60 13.00 -2.74 -5.22
CA THR A 60 12.74 -4.14 -5.56
C THR A 60 13.61 -4.59 -6.76
N VAL A 61 13.69 -5.89 -7.02
CA VAL A 61 14.55 -6.48 -8.09
C VAL A 61 13.89 -6.62 -9.46
N HIS A 62 12.60 -6.30 -9.61
CA HIS A 62 11.89 -6.42 -10.88
C HIS A 62 11.43 -5.07 -11.44
N LEU A 63 11.90 -4.79 -12.66
CA LEU A 63 11.54 -3.69 -13.56
C LEU A 63 10.30 -4.09 -14.37
N GLY A 64 9.15 -3.48 -14.11
CA GLY A 64 7.94 -3.66 -14.91
C GLY A 64 6.71 -3.61 -14.02
N ASP A 65 6.01 -2.49 -14.04
CA ASP A 65 4.87 -2.17 -13.18
C ASP A 65 5.17 -2.19 -11.68
N SER A 66 6.13 -1.35 -11.26
CA SER A 66 5.87 -0.57 -10.05
C SER A 66 4.67 0.32 -10.35
N GLY A 67 3.46 -0.25 -10.25
CA GLY A 67 2.20 0.49 -10.33
C GLY A 67 2.37 1.74 -9.49
N ARG A 68 2.50 2.87 -10.18
CA ARG A 68 2.29 4.17 -9.57
C ARG A 68 0.88 4.11 -9.00
N ASP A 69 0.79 4.50 -7.74
CA ASP A 69 -0.44 4.76 -7.01
C ASP A 69 -1.15 3.53 -6.45
N GLY A 70 -1.06 3.38 -5.13
CA GLY A 70 -1.96 2.52 -4.36
C GLY A 70 -1.22 1.67 -3.35
N THR A 71 -1.05 2.21 -2.14
CA THR A 71 -0.78 1.53 -0.87
C THR A 71 0.00 0.22 -0.96
N GLN A 72 1.31 0.31 -0.77
CA GLN A 72 2.19 -0.85 -0.73
C GLN A 72 2.09 -1.52 0.64
N THR A 73 1.23 -2.53 0.73
CA THR A 73 1.16 -3.42 1.90
C THR A 73 2.51 -4.11 2.10
N ILE A 74 3.08 -4.02 3.30
CA ILE A 74 4.41 -4.56 3.61
C ILE A 74 4.25 -5.82 4.46
N LEU A 75 4.86 -6.91 4.02
CA LEU A 75 5.10 -8.11 4.82
C LEU A 75 6.50 -8.04 5.42
N PHE A 76 6.58 -8.00 6.75
CA PHE A 76 7.84 -8.05 7.47
C PHE A 76 8.32 -9.51 7.66
N PRO A 77 9.63 -9.72 7.86
CA PRO A 77 10.19 -11.05 8.15
C PRO A 77 9.61 -11.71 9.40
N THR A 78 9.00 -10.92 10.29
CA THR A 78 8.29 -11.40 11.48
C THR A 78 6.93 -12.03 11.15
N GLY A 79 6.46 -11.95 9.90
CA GLY A 79 5.13 -12.37 9.48
C GLY A 79 4.06 -11.29 9.59
N GLN A 80 4.39 -10.17 10.26
CA GLN A 80 3.48 -9.03 10.42
C GLN A 80 3.23 -8.35 9.07
N VAL A 81 1.97 -7.99 8.83
CA VAL A 81 1.57 -7.23 7.64
C VAL A 81 1.11 -5.83 8.03
N ILE A 82 1.60 -4.82 7.32
CA ILE A 82 1.19 -3.42 7.52
C ILE A 82 0.66 -2.85 6.20
N GLU A 83 -0.58 -2.39 6.22
CA GLU A 83 -1.17 -1.50 5.22
C GLU A 83 -0.97 -0.05 5.71
N PRO A 84 -0.01 0.72 5.14
CA PRO A 84 0.31 2.06 5.61
C PRO A 84 -0.94 2.94 5.73
N MET A 85 -1.08 3.66 6.86
CA MET A 85 -2.22 4.54 7.16
C MET A 85 -3.59 3.85 7.30
N CYS A 86 -3.68 2.53 7.12
CA CYS A 86 -4.94 1.79 7.22
C CYS A 86 -4.94 0.86 8.42
N ARG A 87 -4.21 -0.26 8.34
CA ARG A 87 -4.33 -1.40 9.26
C ARG A 87 -3.02 -2.16 9.41
N SER A 88 -2.89 -2.89 10.51
CA SER A 88 -1.83 -3.86 10.75
C SER A 88 -2.43 -5.20 11.13
N TYR A 89 -1.75 -6.28 10.76
CA TYR A 89 -2.16 -7.66 10.99
C TYR A 89 -0.98 -8.45 11.54
N ASP A 90 -1.23 -9.35 12.48
CA ASP A 90 -0.18 -10.17 13.09
C ASP A 90 0.38 -11.21 12.11
N THR A 91 -0.44 -11.64 11.15
CA THR A 91 -0.05 -12.60 10.10
C THR A 91 -0.56 -12.20 8.71
N GLU A 92 0.08 -12.75 7.68
CA GLU A 92 -0.41 -12.64 6.29
C GLU A 92 -1.79 -13.29 6.09
N ALA A 93 -2.11 -14.35 6.83
CA ALA A 93 -3.40 -15.03 6.71
C ALA A 93 -4.55 -14.14 7.19
N ASP A 94 -4.37 -13.43 8.30
CA ASP A 94 -5.37 -12.49 8.83
C ASP A 94 -5.62 -11.35 7.85
N TRP A 95 -4.55 -10.83 7.25
CA TRP A 95 -4.64 -9.81 6.19
C TRP A 95 -5.39 -10.34 4.96
N LEU A 96 -5.05 -11.55 4.48
CA LEU A 96 -5.71 -12.16 3.31
C LEU A 96 -7.21 -12.40 3.53
N GLN A 97 -7.59 -12.81 4.74
CA GLN A 97 -8.99 -12.99 5.07
C GLN A 97 -9.76 -11.65 4.99
N ASP A 98 -9.25 -10.59 5.63
CA ASP A 98 -9.88 -9.26 5.56
C ASP A 98 -9.91 -8.71 4.12
N ALA A 99 -8.84 -8.92 3.35
CA ALA A 99 -8.78 -8.51 1.95
C ALA A 99 -9.86 -9.21 1.10
N ARG A 100 -10.08 -10.51 1.31
CA ARG A 100 -11.14 -11.28 0.64
C ARG A 100 -12.53 -10.79 1.04
N GLU A 101 -12.77 -10.61 2.34
CA GLU A 101 -14.06 -10.12 2.84
C GLU A 101 -14.41 -8.70 2.31
N ARG A 102 -13.40 -7.85 2.15
CA ARG A 102 -13.57 -6.52 1.55
C ARG A 102 -13.92 -6.60 0.06
N ALA A 103 -13.20 -7.42 -0.70
CA ALA A 103 -13.47 -7.64 -2.11
C ALA A 103 -14.88 -8.25 -2.33
N ASP A 104 -15.30 -9.17 -1.47
CA ASP A 104 -16.65 -9.74 -1.49
C ASP A 104 -17.73 -8.67 -1.28
N LYS A 105 -17.53 -7.77 -0.31
CA LYS A 105 -18.46 -6.66 -0.02
C LYS A 105 -18.52 -5.66 -1.18
N GLU A 106 -17.40 -5.34 -1.80
CA GLU A 106 -17.34 -4.47 -2.97
C GLU A 106 -18.08 -5.08 -4.17
N ASN A 107 -17.84 -6.38 -4.44
CA ASN A 107 -18.54 -7.13 -5.49
C ASN A 107 -20.05 -7.25 -5.21
N ALA A 108 -20.45 -7.42 -3.95
CA ALA A 108 -21.86 -7.49 -3.56
C ALA A 108 -22.58 -6.13 -3.65
N GLY A 109 -21.89 -5.02 -3.34
CA GLY A 109 -22.43 -3.67 -3.41
C GLY A 109 -22.74 -3.20 -4.84
N LEU A 110 -21.98 -3.67 -5.83
CA LEU A 110 -22.24 -3.42 -7.26
C LEU A 110 -23.50 -4.15 -7.78
N GLY A 111 -24.03 -5.13 -7.03
CA GLY A 111 -25.22 -5.90 -7.42
C GLY A 111 -26.56 -5.23 -7.11
N ASP A 112 -26.61 -4.21 -6.24
CA ASP A 112 -27.87 -3.65 -5.72
C ASP A 112 -28.28 -2.32 -6.41
N GLU A 113 -27.33 -1.53 -6.93
CA GLU A 113 -27.66 -0.32 -7.71
C GLU A 113 -28.21 -0.61 -9.11
N GLY A 114 -27.95 -1.80 -9.67
CA GLY A 114 -28.48 -2.23 -10.96
C GLY A 114 -29.93 -2.74 -10.95
N ARG A 115 -30.52 -2.97 -9.76
CA ARG A 115 -31.85 -3.57 -9.63
C ARG A 115 -32.97 -2.59 -9.26
N ARG A 116 -32.65 -1.34 -8.94
CA ARG A 116 -33.63 -0.32 -8.50
C ARG A 116 -34.18 0.60 -9.60
N SER A 117 -33.77 0.40 -10.85
CA SER A 117 -34.16 1.26 -11.99
C SER A 117 -35.24 0.65 -12.89
N GLY A 118 -35.86 -0.46 -12.48
CA GLY A 118 -36.62 -1.33 -13.38
C GLY A 118 -38.02 -1.76 -12.91
N GLU A 119 -38.66 -1.12 -11.93
CA GLU A 119 -40.07 -1.38 -11.63
C GLU A 119 -40.79 -0.08 -11.28
N GLY A 120 -41.49 0.50 -12.27
CA GLY A 120 -42.30 1.67 -12.04
C GLY A 120 -42.85 2.38 -13.28
N MET A 121 -43.28 1.67 -14.33
CA MET A 121 -44.22 2.28 -15.29
C MET A 121 -45.03 1.25 -16.10
N SER A 122 -46.14 0.83 -15.50
CA SER A 122 -47.39 0.37 -16.12
C SER A 122 -48.35 0.22 -14.93
N THR A 123 -49.42 0.99 -14.80
CA THR A 123 -50.57 1.13 -15.72
C THR A 123 -51.33 2.40 -15.37
#